data_AF-A0A7C1B5H4-F1
#
_entry.id   AF-A0A7C1B5H4-F1
#
_cell.length_a   1.000
_cell.length_b   1.000
_cell.length_c   1.000
_cell.angle_alpha   90.00
_cell.angle_beta   90.00
_cell.angle_gamma   90.00
#
_symmetry.space_group_name_H-M   'P 1'
#
loop_
_entity.id
_entity.type
_entity.pdbx_description
1 polymer ?
#
loop_
_entity_poly.entity_id
_entity_poly.type
_entity_poly.pdbx_seq_one_letter_code
_entity_poly.pdbx_strand_id
1 'polypeptide(L)' 'MTLVRVKDDESFDSALRRFKKQCEKSGILSEYRKRVYFEKPCVKRKRKALAARKKLVRRTRHFG' A
#
# COMPACT_ATOMS: atom_id res chain seq x y z
N MET A 1 2.87 2.50 11.81
CA MET A 1 3.97 3.46 12.00
C MET A 1 5.20 2.92 11.30
N THR A 2 5.86 3.69 10.45
CA THR A 2 7.03 3.27 9.67
C THR A 2 8.25 4.03 10.15
N LEU A 3 9.32 3.32 10.52
CA LEU A 3 10.53 3.90 11.07
C LEU A 3 11.71 3.53 10.15
N VAL A 4 12.32 4.53 9.54
CA VAL A 4 13.51 4.37 8.70
C VAL A 4 14.68 4.96 9.44
N ARG A 5 15.64 4.12 9.82
CA ARG A 5 16.93 4.56 10.34
C ARG A 5 17.84 4.89 9.16
N VAL A 6 18.33 6.12 9.11
CA VAL A 6 19.29 6.58 8.11
C VAL A 6 20.68 6.11 8.56
N LYS A 7 21.46 5.53 7.64
CA LYS A 7 22.88 5.21 7.89
C LYS A 7 23.76 6.37 7.40
N ASP A 8 24.94 6.52 7.99
CA ASP A 8 25.83 7.66 7.73
C ASP A 8 26.33 7.76 6.27
N ASP A 9 26.34 6.63 5.53
CA ASP A 9 26.72 6.58 4.10
C ASP A 9 25.56 6.76 3.11
N GLU A 10 24.35 7.10 3.57
CA GLU A 10 23.19 7.24 2.68
C GLU A 10 22.87 8.70 2.34
N SER A 11 22.77 8.99 1.04
CA SER A 11 22.22 10.27 0.57
C SER A 11 20.78 10.46 1.04
N PHE A 12 20.44 11.68 1.43
CA PHE A 12 19.11 12.09 1.91
C PHE A 12 17.97 11.63 0.99
N ASP A 13 18.15 11.73 -0.33
CA ASP A 13 17.12 11.32 -1.30
C ASP A 13 16.84 9.81 -1.26
N SER A 14 17.88 8.99 -1.03
CA SER A 14 17.75 7.54 -0.88
C SER A 14 16.98 7.17 0.39
N ALA A 15 17.23 7.88 1.50
CA ALA A 15 16.47 7.73 2.74
C ALA A 15 14.99 8.12 2.55
N LEU A 16 14.73 9.25 1.89
CA LEU A 16 13.38 9.72 1.60
C LEU A 16 12.62 8.73 0.71
N ARG A 17 13.26 8.18 -0.32
CA ARG A 17 12.66 7.19 -1.21
C ARG A 17 12.29 5.90 -0.49
N ARG A 18 13.15 5.41 0.42
CA ARG A 18 12.84 4.24 1.26
C ARG A 18 11.72 4.51 2.24
N PHE A 19 11.67 5.71 2.82
CA PHE A 19 10.56 6.13 3.68
C PHE A 19 9.23 6.15 2.91
N LYS A 20 9.18 6.79 1.74
CA LYS A 20 7.99 6.79 0.88
C LYS A 20 7.54 5.36 0.54
N LYS A 21 8.49 4.49 0.16
CA LYS A 21 8.20 3.08 -0.14
C LYS A 21 7.71 2.30 1.08
N GLN A 22 8.23 2.56 2.28
CA GLN A 22 7.72 1.97 3.52
C GLN A 22 6.30 2.46 3.85
N CYS A 23 6.03 3.76 3.70
CA CYS A 23 4.69 4.33 3.88
C CYS A 23 3.68 3.69 2.91
N GLU A 24 4.05 3.52 1.65
CA GLU A 24 3.24 2.81 0.66
C GLU A 24 3.03 1.34 1.03
N LYS A 25 4.09 0.63 1.43
CA LYS A 25 4.03 -0.79 1.85
C LYS A 25 3.15 -0.99 3.09
N SER A 26 3.24 -0.08 4.05
CA SER A 26 2.41 -0.08 5.26
C SER A 26 0.93 0.19 4.98
N GLY A 27 0.62 0.79 3.83
CA GLY A 27 -0.76 1.03 3.41
C GLY A 27 -1.51 2.06 4.25
N ILE A 28 -0.83 2.85 5.10
CA ILE A 28 -1.44 3.83 6.02
C ILE A 28 -2.38 4.78 5.28
N LEU A 29 -1.99 5.29 4.10
CA LEU A 29 -2.84 6.17 3.28
C LEU A 29 -4.09 5.46 2.73
N SER A 30 -3.98 4.17 2.42
CA SER A 30 -5.10 3.34 1.94
C SER A 30 -6.08 3.07 3.08
N GLU A 31 -5.56 2.85 4.28
CA GLU A 31 -6.36 2.65 5.49
C GLU A 31 -7.08 3.93 5.92
N TYR A 32 -6.38 5.06 5.92
CA TYR A 32 -6.96 6.37 6.17
C TYR A 32 -8.19 6.61 5.27
N ARG A 33 -8.03 6.48 3.95
CA ARG A 33 -9.13 6.66 2.99
C ARG A 33 -10.33 5.73 3.21
N LYS A 34 -10.12 4.54 3.76
CA LYS A 34 -11.20 3.58 4.08
C LYS A 34 -11.93 3.91 5.38
N ARG A 35 -11.29 4.65 6.29
CA ARG A 35 -11.83 5.00 7.62
C ARG A 35 -12.52 6.37 7.64
N VAL A 36 -12.27 7.22 6.64
CA VAL A 36 -12.87 8.57 6.54
C VAL A 36 -14.40 8.55 6.50
N TYR A 37 -15.02 7.50 5.96
CA TYR A 37 -16.47 7.37 5.89
C TYR A 37 -16.92 5.93 6.19
N PHE A 38 -18.15 5.80 6.69
CA PHE A 38 -18.75 4.49 6.90
C PHE A 38 -19.08 3.84 5.56
N GLU A 39 -18.48 2.67 5.30
CA GLU A 39 -18.78 1.84 4.14
C GLU A 39 -19.65 0.65 4.58
N LYS A 40 -20.85 0.53 4.00
CA LYS A 40 -21.75 -0.60 4.29
C LYS A 40 -21.02 -1.94 4.11
N PRO A 41 -21.30 -2.96 4.95
CA PRO A 41 -20.60 -4.25 4.90
C PRO A 41 -20.62 -4.92 3.52
N CYS A 42 -21.72 -4.81 2.77
CA CYS A 42 -21.84 -5.38 1.42
C CYS A 42 -20.86 -4.73 0.43
N VAL A 43 -20.71 -3.41 0.48
CA VAL A 43 -19.82 -2.66 -0.41
C VAL A 43 -18.36 -2.99 -0.08
N LYS A 44 -18.02 -3.08 1.22
CA LYS A 44 -16.69 -3.52 1.68
C LYS A 44 -16.33 -4.92 1.16
N ARG A 45 -17.27 -5.87 1.21
CA ARG A 45 -17.08 -7.23 0.66
C ARG A 45 -16.88 -7.20 -0.86
N LYS A 46 -17.72 -6.45 -1.60
CA LYS A 46 -17.61 -6.29 -3.06
C LYS A 46 -16.28 -5.67 -3.46
N ARG A 47 -15.85 -4.61 -2.78
CA ARG A 47 -14.56 -3.92 -3.00
C ARG A 47 -13.37 -4.88 -2.76
N LYS A 48 -13.41 -5.70 -1.69
CA LYS A 48 -12.37 -6.70 -1.39
C LYS A 48 -12.26 -7.76 -2.49
N ALA A 49 -13.40 -8.29 -2.97
CA ALA A 49 -13.43 -9.30 -4.03
C ALA A 49 -12.86 -8.76 -5.36
N LEU A 50 -13.24 -7.54 -5.75
CA LEU A 50 -12.72 -6.88 -6.95
C LEU A 50 -11.20 -6.62 -6.85
N ALA A 51 -10.72 -6.19 -5.69
CA ALA A 51 -9.28 -5.98 -5.46
C ALA A 51 -8.49 -7.30 -5.56
N ALA A 52 -9.01 -8.39 -5.02
CA ALA A 52 -8.39 -9.71 -5.13
C ALA A 52 -8.31 -10.20 -6.59
N ARG A 53 -9.41 -10.07 -7.35
CA ARG A 53 -9.45 -10.43 -8.79
C ARG A 53 -8.44 -9.61 -9.59
N LYS A 54 -8.37 -8.29 -9.37
CA LYS A 54 -7.38 -7.43 -10.03
C LYS A 54 -5.93 -7.82 -9.68
N LYS A 55 -5.66 -8.22 -8.43
CA LYS A 55 -4.34 -8.70 -8.00
C LYS A 55 -3.97 -10.01 -8.70
N LEU A 56 -4.90 -10.94 -8.84
CA LEU A 56 -4.69 -12.21 -9.54
C LEU A 56 -4.34 -11.97 -11.01
N VAL A 57 -5.13 -11.14 -11.72
CA VAL A 57 -4.89 -10.82 -13.13
C VAL A 57 -3.53 -10.14 -13.34
N ARG A 58 -3.12 -9.25 -12.44
CA ARG A 58 -1.78 -8.64 -12.52
C ARG A 58 -0.67 -9.66 -12.33
N ARG A 59 -0.87 -10.67 -11.47
CA ARG A 59 0.11 -11.73 -11.23
C ARG A 59 0.23 -12.64 -12.46
N THR A 60 -0.88 -13.06 -13.05
CA THR A 60 -0.85 -13.95 -14.22
C THR A 60 -0.23 -13.27 -15.44
N ARG A 61 -0.47 -11.97 -15.65
CA ARG A 61 0.13 -11.19 -16.74
C ARG A 61 1.65 -10.95 -16.62
N HIS A 62 2.23 -11.17 -15.45
CA HIS A 62 3.67 -11.00 -15.23
C HIS A 62 4.47 -12.29 -15.46
N PHE A 63 3.78 -13.44 -15.46
CA PHE A 63 4.36 -14.77 -15.67
C PHE A 63 4.19 -15.28 -17.11
N GLY A 64 3.63 -14.48 -18.02
CA GLY A 64 3.46 -14.79 -19.43
C GLY A 64 4.15 -13.76 -20.31
#